data_AF-A0A7Y3CCZ5-F1
#
_entry.id   AF-A0A7Y3CCZ5-F1
#
_cell.length_a   1.000
_cell.length_b   1.000
_cell.length_c   1.000
_cell.angle_alpha   90.00
_cell.angle_beta   90.00
_cell.angle_gamma   90.00
#
_symmetry.space_group_name_H-M   'P 1'
#
loop_
_entity.id
_entity.type
_entity.pdbx_description
1 polymer ?
#
loop_
_entity_poly.entity_id
_entity_poly.type
_entity_poly.pdbx_seq_one_letter_code
_entity_poly.pdbx_strand_id
1 'polypeptide(L)' 'SVYHRHVVKSGESLSKIAKHYYGDPMKYKQIFSANTDILKNPDLIHPDQVLVIPKL' A
#
# COMPACT_ATOMS: atom_id res chain seq x y z
N SER A 1 0.31 17.45 3.39
CA SER A 1 0.93 16.17 3.79
C SER A 1 1.45 15.45 2.54
N VAL A 2 2.70 15.01 2.57
CA VAL A 2 3.44 14.48 1.40
C VAL A 2 3.06 13.02 1.07
N TYR A 3 2.22 12.40 1.90
CA TYR A 3 1.75 11.02 1.78
C TYR A 3 0.32 10.88 2.34
N HIS A 4 -0.42 9.87 1.86
CA HIS A 4 -1.69 9.43 2.43
C HIS A 4 -1.46 8.21 3.34
N ARG A 5 -2.38 7.95 4.27
CA ARG A 5 -2.40 6.71 5.06
C ARG A 5 -3.65 5.94 4.71
N HIS A 6 -3.49 4.65 4.43
CA HIS A 6 -4.58 3.75 4.08
C HIS A 6 -4.64 2.61 5.09
N VAL A 7 -5.81 2.35 5.64
CA VAL A 7 -6.05 1.19 6.51
C VAL A 7 -6.51 0.05 5.63
N VAL A 8 -5.72 -1.01 5.57
CA VAL A 8 -6.02 -2.21 4.78
C VAL A 8 -7.30 -2.85 5.31
N LYS A 9 -8.22 -3.14 4.40
CA LYS A 9 -9.46 -3.87 4.69
C LYS A 9 -9.31 -5.34 4.31
N SER A 10 -10.16 -6.18 4.90
CA SER A 10 -10.21 -7.60 4.56
C SER A 10 -10.47 -7.82 3.06
N GLY A 11 -9.63 -8.64 2.43
CA GLY A 11 -9.70 -8.94 0.99
C GLY A 11 -8.98 -7.95 0.08
N GLU A 12 -8.30 -6.93 0.62
CA GLU A 12 -7.44 -6.03 -0.15
C GLU A 12 -6.05 -6.63 -0.40
N SER A 13 -5.40 -6.11 -1.44
CA SER A 13 -4.01 -6.42 -1.79
C SER A 13 -3.29 -5.13 -2.17
N LEU A 14 -1.96 -5.09 -2.08
CA LEU A 14 -1.20 -3.90 -2.44
C LEU A 14 -1.50 -3.42 -3.86
N SER A 15 -1.71 -4.34 -4.80
CA SER A 15 -2.07 -4.03 -6.19
C SER A 15 -3.46 -3.37 -6.30
N LYS A 16 -4.45 -3.80 -5.50
CA LYS A 16 -5.77 -3.14 -5.46
C LYS A 16 -5.67 -1.73 -4.89
N ILE A 17 -4.89 -1.57 -3.82
CA ILE A 17 -4.64 -0.27 -3.19
C ILE A 17 -3.89 0.66 -4.16
N ALA A 18 -2.85 0.16 -4.83
CA ALA A 18 -2.11 0.91 -5.85
C ALA A 18 -3.00 1.32 -7.02
N LYS A 19 -3.88 0.44 -7.50
CA LYS A 19 -4.86 0.79 -8.54
C LYS A 19 -5.84 1.87 -8.06
N HIS A 20 -6.26 1.82 -6.80
CA HIS A 20 -7.15 2.82 -6.22
C HIS A 20 -6.50 4.22 -6.12
N TYR A 21 -5.26 4.30 -5.65
CA TYR A 21 -4.58 5.60 -5.44
C TYR A 21 -3.84 6.12 -6.67
N TYR A 22 -3.28 5.24 -7.49
CA TYR A 22 -2.43 5.62 -8.62
C TYR A 22 -3.01 5.30 -9.99
N GLY A 23 -4.17 4.63 -10.04
CA GLY A 23 -4.76 4.13 -11.29
C GLY A 23 -4.04 2.91 -11.89
N ASP A 24 -2.89 2.53 -11.34
CA ASP A 24 -2.04 1.47 -11.87
C ASP A 24 -1.66 0.47 -10.76
N PRO A 25 -2.10 -0.81 -10.87
CA PRO A 25 -1.78 -1.84 -9.90
C PRO A 25 -0.27 -2.15 -9.83
N MET A 26 0.51 -1.89 -10.89
CA MET A 26 1.95 -2.15 -10.91
C MET A 26 2.75 -1.23 -9.99
N LYS A 27 2.14 -0.11 -9.55
CA LYS A 27 2.73 0.83 -8.60
C LYS A 27 2.68 0.35 -7.15
N TYR A 28 2.23 -0.88 -6.90
CA TYR A 28 2.29 -1.50 -5.57
C TYR A 28 3.71 -1.50 -4.98
N LYS A 29 4.74 -1.56 -5.84
CA LYS A 29 6.16 -1.50 -5.43
C LYS A 29 6.52 -0.20 -4.70
N GLN A 30 5.86 0.92 -5.05
CA GLN A 30 6.08 2.21 -4.39
C GLN A 30 5.49 2.22 -2.99
N ILE A 31 4.29 1.62 -2.83
CA ILE A 31 3.67 1.42 -1.51
C ILE A 31 4.57 0.51 -0.67
N PHE A 32 5.01 -0.62 -1.23
CA PHE A 32 5.89 -1.53 -0.52
C PHE A 32 7.19 -0.86 -0.07
N SER A 33 7.87 -0.13 -0.97
CA SER A 33 9.10 0.61 -0.68
C SER A 33 8.92 1.60 0.48
N ALA A 34 7.81 2.35 0.47
CA ALA A 34 7.48 3.33 1.51
C ALA A 34 7.08 2.70 2.86
N ASN A 35 6.87 1.38 2.91
CA ASN A 35 6.44 0.66 4.09
C ASN A 35 7.39 -0.49 4.45
N THR A 36 8.63 -0.51 3.95
CA THR A 36 9.61 -1.59 4.23
C THR A 36 9.95 -1.76 5.72
N ASP A 37 9.68 -0.72 6.52
CA ASP A 37 9.76 -0.76 7.97
C ASP A 37 8.76 -1.75 8.59
N ILE A 38 7.54 -1.82 8.02
CA ILE A 38 6.43 -2.65 8.52
C ILE A 38 6.12 -3.87 7.64
N LEU A 39 6.36 -3.78 6.33
CA LEU A 39 6.14 -4.83 5.35
C LEU A 39 7.47 -5.47 4.97
N LYS A 40 7.66 -6.72 5.38
CA LYS A 40 8.81 -7.53 4.94
C LYS A 40 8.53 -8.30 3.66
N ASN A 41 7.27 -8.50 3.32
CA ASN A 41 6.83 -9.15 2.10
C ASN A 41 5.65 -8.35 1.50
N PRO A 42 5.69 -7.98 0.21
CA PRO A 42 4.60 -7.24 -0.43
C PRO A 42 3.28 -8.03 -0.48
N ASP A 43 3.33 -9.36 -0.44
CA ASP A 43 2.13 -10.20 -0.48
C ASP A 43 1.51 -10.43 0.90
N LEU A 44 2.23 -10.07 1.97
CA LEU A 44 1.75 -10.19 3.35
C LEU A 44 1.27 -8.84 3.86
N ILE A 45 0.01 -8.53 3.58
CA ILE A 45 -0.71 -7.43 4.22
C ILE A 45 -1.88 -7.99 5.01
N HIS A 46 -2.16 -7.39 6.17
CA HIS A 46 -3.25 -7.81 7.05
C HIS A 46 -4.31 -6.71 7.18
N PRO A 47 -5.58 -7.08 7.43
CA PRO A 47 -6.61 -6.10 7.79
C PRO A 47 -6.16 -5.25 8.98
N ASP A 48 -6.63 -4.00 9.03
CA ASP A 48 -6.31 -2.97 10.03
C ASP A 48 -4.85 -2.48 10.01
N GLN A 49 -4.03 -2.99 9.10
CA GLN A 49 -2.68 -2.48 8.90
C GLN A 49 -2.72 -1.11 8.22
N VAL A 50 -1.97 -0.15 8.77
CA VAL A 50 -1.85 1.19 8.21
C VAL A 50 -0.67 1.24 7.25
N LEU A 51 -0.93 1.49 5.98
CA LEU A 51 0.08 1.66 4.94
C LEU A 51 0.24 3.13 4.55
N VAL A 52 1.48 3.55 4.38
CA VAL A 52 1.85 4.84 3.81
C VAL A 52 1.74 4.76 2.28
N ILE A 53 0.92 5.61 1.70
CA ILE A 53 0.76 5.75 0.26
C ILE A 53 1.51 7.02 -0.18
N PRO A 54 2.73 6.90 -0.73
CA PRO A 54 3.50 8.06 -1.18
C PRO A 54 2.79 8.75 -2.34
N LYS A 55 2.85 10.09 -2.42
CA LYS A 55 2.36 10.82 -3.59
C LYS A 55 3.43 10.77 -4.69
N LEU A 56 3.02 10.39 -5.90
CA LEU A 56 3.86 10.44 -7.10
C LEU A 56 3.90 11.84 -7.71
#